data_AF-A0A2G9T642-F1
#
_entry.id   AF-A0A2G9T642-F1
#
_cell.length_a   1.000
_cell.length_b   1.000
_cell.length_c   1.000
_cell.angle_alpha   90.00
_cell.angle_beta   90.00
_cell.angle_gamma   90.00
#
_symmetry.space_group_name_H-M   'P 1'
#
loop_
_entity.id
_entity.type
_entity.pdbx_description
1 polymer ?
#
loop_
_entity_poly.entity_id
_entity_poly.type
_entity_poly.pdbx_seq_one_letter_code
_entity_poly.pdbx_strand_id
1 'polypeptide(L)'
;MVALRRMESQIPNIKEILHDLVLYVTLEPCIMCASGLYELRISKIVYAAANERFGGIKSVGNSGKYNVEGATIEIVDSVDSDRSVNLLKSFYERQNPFAPEEKRKVKRKSFVDV
;
A
#
# COMPACT_ATOMS: atom_id res chain seq x y z
N MET A 1 -7.28 -3.76 2.39
CA MET A 1 -8.70 -4.20 2.52
C MET A 1 -8.86 -5.63 3.00
N VAL A 2 -8.13 -6.63 2.44
CA VAL A 2 -8.22 -8.03 2.93
C VAL A 2 -7.88 -8.15 4.42
N ALA A 3 -6.85 -7.45 4.91
CA ALA A 3 -6.46 -7.48 6.31
C ALA A 3 -7.61 -7.07 7.25
N LEU A 4 -8.25 -5.94 6.98
CA LEU A 4 -9.38 -5.44 7.78
C LEU A 4 -10.57 -6.42 7.78
N ARG A 5 -10.97 -6.92 6.60
CA ARG A 5 -12.06 -7.92 6.49
C ARG A 5 -11.77 -9.20 7.26
N ARG A 6 -10.51 -9.66 7.23
CA ARG A 6 -10.10 -10.84 7.99
C ARG A 6 -10.13 -10.59 9.50
N MET A 7 -9.73 -9.40 9.95
CA MET A 7 -9.85 -9.04 11.36
C MET A 7 -11.32 -8.97 11.79
N GLU A 8 -12.21 -8.38 10.99
CA GLU A 8 -13.65 -8.33 11.26
C GLU A 8 -14.26 -9.72 11.46
N SER A 9 -13.80 -10.73 10.71
CA SER A 9 -14.31 -12.10 10.86
C SER A 9 -13.75 -12.84 12.08
N GLN A 10 -12.68 -12.32 12.71
CA GLN A 10 -11.96 -13.00 13.79
C GLN A 10 -12.16 -12.32 15.16
N ILE A 11 -12.44 -11.02 15.17
CA ILE A 11 -12.51 -10.21 16.38
C ILE A 11 -13.95 -9.72 16.57
N PRO A 12 -14.71 -10.26 17.53
CA PRO A 12 -15.99 -9.70 17.93
C PRO A 12 -15.82 -8.24 18.37
N ASN A 13 -16.78 -7.38 18.03
CA ASN A 13 -16.78 -5.95 18.39
C ASN A 13 -15.53 -5.17 17.95
N ILE A 14 -14.87 -5.58 16.86
CA ILE A 14 -13.67 -4.91 16.32
C ILE A 14 -13.79 -3.39 16.19
N LYS A 15 -15.00 -2.87 15.94
CA LYS A 15 -15.26 -1.43 15.82
C LYS A 15 -14.80 -0.62 17.03
N GLU A 16 -14.85 -1.21 18.23
CA GLU A 16 -14.45 -0.55 19.47
C GLU A 16 -12.93 -0.34 19.57
N ILE A 17 -12.13 -1.16 18.89
CA ILE A 17 -10.66 -1.14 18.96
C ILE A 17 -10.00 -0.57 17.71
N LEU A 18 -10.77 -0.22 16.67
CA LEU A 18 -10.22 0.28 15.40
C LEU A 18 -9.31 1.50 15.61
N HIS A 19 -9.69 2.37 16.53
CA HIS A 19 -8.93 3.57 16.88
C HIS A 19 -7.58 3.27 17.53
N ASP A 20 -7.35 2.05 18.03
CA ASP A 20 -6.08 1.64 18.64
C ASP A 20 -5.18 0.88 17.65
N LEU A 21 -5.66 0.60 16.43
CA LEU A 21 -4.95 -0.23 15.47
C LEU A 21 -3.83 0.50 14.74
N VAL A 22 -2.68 -0.19 14.66
CA VAL A 22 -1.56 0.18 13.80
C VAL A 22 -1.54 -0.73 12.57
N LEU A 23 -1.68 -0.14 11.37
CA LEU A 23 -1.56 -0.87 10.11
C LEU A 23 -0.12 -0.83 9.61
N TYR A 24 0.46 -2.01 9.34
CA TYR A 24 1.73 -2.15 8.64
C TYR A 24 1.49 -2.64 7.21
N VAL A 25 2.06 -1.96 6.21
CA VAL A 25 1.93 -2.34 4.79
C VAL A 25 3.22 -2.07 4.03
N THR A 26 3.58 -2.91 3.05
CA THR A 26 4.85 -2.78 2.31
C THR A 26 4.85 -1.66 1.27
N LEU A 27 3.67 -1.18 0.87
CA LEU A 27 3.52 -0.12 -0.13
C LEU A 27 2.48 0.88 0.38
N GLU A 28 2.70 2.16 0.10
CA GLU A 28 1.77 3.22 0.44
C GLU A 28 0.34 2.88 0.00
N PRO A 29 -0.65 2.95 0.92
CA PRO A 29 -2.06 2.74 0.60
C PRO A 29 -2.50 3.57 -0.59
N CYS A 30 -3.19 2.95 -1.55
CA CYS A 30 -3.80 3.70 -2.64
C CYS A 30 -4.96 4.57 -2.15
N ILE A 31 -5.46 5.48 -2.99
CA ILE A 31 -6.58 6.40 -2.66
C ILE A 31 -7.77 5.68 -1.99
N MET A 32 -8.23 4.55 -2.56
CA MET A 32 -9.32 3.76 -1.98
C MET A 32 -8.97 3.25 -0.57
N CYS A 33 -7.74 2.76 -0.40
CA CYS A 33 -7.30 2.25 0.89
C CYS A 33 -7.14 3.36 1.92
N ALA A 34 -6.49 4.47 1.55
CA ALA A 34 -6.31 5.63 2.40
C ALA A 34 -7.66 6.16 2.88
N SER A 35 -8.58 6.48 1.97
CA SER A 35 -9.92 6.98 2.31
C SER A 35 -10.66 6.06 3.30
N GLY A 36 -10.64 4.74 3.08
CA GLY A 36 -11.27 3.80 4.00
C GLY A 36 -10.60 3.72 5.38
N LEU A 37 -9.27 3.84 5.44
CA LEU A 37 -8.54 3.85 6.72
C LEU A 37 -8.84 5.12 7.54
N TYR A 38 -9.01 6.26 6.88
CA TYR A 38 -9.45 7.51 7.49
C TYR A 38 -10.88 7.42 8.03
N GLU A 39 -11.80 6.82 7.27
CA GLU A 39 -13.18 6.58 7.72
C GLU A 39 -13.24 5.68 8.96
N LEU A 40 -12.37 4.66 9.02
CA LEU A 40 -12.23 3.79 10.17
C LEU A 40 -11.45 4.42 11.34
N ARG A 41 -10.84 5.60 11.11
CA ARG A 41 -10.06 6.37 12.09
C ARG A 41 -9.04 5.52 12.86
N ILE A 42 -8.27 4.71 12.13
CA ILE A 42 -7.17 3.93 12.74
C ILE A 42 -6.11 4.86 13.33
N SER A 43 -5.40 4.46 14.40
CA SER A 43 -4.42 5.35 15.04
C SER A 43 -3.22 5.64 14.15
N LYS A 44 -2.71 4.61 13.45
CA LYS A 44 -1.41 4.72 12.78
C LYS A 44 -1.32 3.89 11.51
N ILE A 45 -0.73 4.48 10.48
CA ILE A 45 -0.37 3.82 9.23
C ILE A 45 1.15 3.84 9.11
N VAL A 46 1.74 2.65 9.03
CA VAL A 46 3.17 2.44 8.76
C VAL A 46 3.31 1.81 7.39
N TYR A 47 4.02 2.47 6.48
CA TYR A 47 4.33 1.90 5.16
C TYR A 47 5.79 2.01 4.76
N ALA A 48 6.24 1.04 3.97
CA ALA A 48 7.63 0.95 3.56
C ALA A 48 7.95 1.78 2.31
N ALA A 49 7.42 1.41 1.14
CA ALA A 49 7.70 2.10 -0.11
C ALA A 49 6.59 3.07 -0.52
N ALA A 50 6.94 4.18 -1.17
CA ALA A 50 5.98 5.09 -1.79
C ALA A 50 5.26 4.43 -2.97
N ASN A 51 4.01 4.84 -3.23
CA ASN A 51 3.22 4.36 -4.36
C ASN A 51 3.04 5.48 -5.39
N GLU A 52 4.03 5.65 -6.26
CA GLU A 52 4.12 6.77 -7.20
C GLU A 52 2.93 6.88 -8.17
N ARG A 53 2.22 5.77 -8.43
CA ARG A 53 1.13 5.74 -9.42
C ARG A 53 -0.25 5.93 -8.80
N PHE A 54 -0.46 5.44 -7.58
CA PHE A 54 -1.80 5.36 -6.98
C PHE A 54 -1.85 5.76 -5.50
N GLY A 55 -0.72 6.12 -4.90
CA GLY A 55 -0.58 6.39 -3.47
C GLY A 55 -1.50 7.52 -3.02
N GLY A 56 -2.36 7.22 -2.05
CA GLY A 56 -3.40 8.12 -1.58
C GLY A 56 -2.93 9.07 -0.48
N ILE A 57 -1.82 8.78 0.18
CA ILE A 57 -1.40 9.52 1.38
C ILE A 57 -0.54 10.72 1.01
N LYS A 58 0.55 10.49 0.27
CA LYS A 58 1.55 11.51 -0.10
C LYS A 58 1.88 11.52 -1.59
N SER A 59 1.90 10.37 -2.26
CA SER A 59 2.45 10.30 -3.63
C SER A 59 1.56 11.00 -4.67
N VAL A 60 0.28 10.61 -4.74
CA VAL A 60 -0.69 11.16 -5.71
C VAL A 60 -1.81 11.89 -4.99
N GLY A 61 -2.35 11.26 -3.95
CA GLY A 61 -3.33 11.85 -3.06
C GLY A 61 -2.70 12.77 -2.04
N ASN A 62 -3.57 13.42 -1.26
CA ASN A 62 -3.18 14.25 -0.14
C ASN A 62 -3.99 13.80 1.07
N SER A 63 -3.31 13.27 2.07
CA SER A 63 -3.89 12.79 3.32
C SER A 63 -4.79 13.81 4.01
N GLY A 64 -4.47 15.11 3.90
CA GLY A 64 -5.28 16.20 4.46
C GLY A 64 -6.68 16.30 3.87
N LYS A 65 -6.94 15.72 2.69
CA LYS A 65 -8.28 15.65 2.09
C LYS A 65 -9.20 14.63 2.76
N TYR A 66 -8.65 13.71 3.53
CA TYR A 66 -9.41 12.67 4.24
C TYR A 66 -9.61 13.01 5.72
N ASN A 67 -9.10 14.16 6.18
CA ASN A 67 -9.18 14.53 7.59
C ASN A 67 -10.64 14.56 8.05
N VAL A 68 -10.93 13.72 9.03
CA VAL A 68 -12.21 13.71 9.75
C VAL A 68 -11.99 14.48 11.05
N GLU A 69 -12.91 15.39 11.38
CA GLU A 69 -12.83 16.19 12.59
C GLU A 69 -12.69 15.29 13.83
N GLY A 70 -11.67 15.55 14.65
CA GLY A 70 -11.36 14.77 15.87
C GLY A 70 -10.54 13.49 15.66
N ALA A 71 -10.13 13.13 14.43
CA ALA A 71 -9.29 11.97 14.16
C ALA A 71 -7.96 12.38 13.49
N THR A 72 -6.85 12.20 14.20
CA THR A 72 -5.50 12.36 13.62
C THR A 72 -4.87 11.00 13.47
N ILE A 73 -4.55 10.62 12.24
CA ILE A 73 -3.83 9.37 11.93
C ILE A 73 -2.34 9.68 11.86
N GLU A 74 -1.55 8.99 12.69
CA GLU A 74 -0.09 9.05 12.60
C GLU A 74 0.39 8.29 11.36
N ILE A 75 1.23 8.93 10.55
CA ILE A 75 1.78 8.33 9.33
C ILE A 75 3.30 8.18 9.49
N VAL A 76 3.77 6.94 9.43
CA VAL A 76 5.20 6.60 9.37
C VAL A 76 5.48 6.01 7.99
N ASP A 77 6.38 6.64 7.24
CA ASP A 77 6.77 6.21 5.90
C ASP A 77 8.21 5.73 5.84
N SER A 78 8.60 5.20 4.67
CA SER A 78 10.00 4.87 4.35
C SER A 78 10.63 3.79 5.25
N VAL A 79 9.82 2.97 5.90
CA VAL A 79 10.30 1.88 6.78
C VAL A 79 10.81 0.71 5.93
N ASP A 80 12.12 0.55 5.79
CA ASP A 80 12.72 -0.51 4.98
C ASP A 80 12.16 -0.52 3.53
N SER A 81 12.17 0.68 2.93
CA SER A 81 11.63 0.96 1.60
C SER A 81 12.32 0.10 0.53
N ASP A 82 13.64 -0.05 0.61
CA ASP A 82 14.45 -0.83 -0.34
C ASP A 82 13.98 -2.28 -0.46
N ARG A 83 13.71 -2.96 0.67
CA ARG A 83 13.20 -4.34 0.66
C ARG A 83 11.85 -4.42 -0.05
N SER A 84 10.96 -3.47 0.20
CA SER A 84 9.62 -3.48 -0.39
C SER A 84 9.64 -3.13 -1.88
N VAL A 85 10.49 -2.18 -2.29
CA VAL A 85 10.73 -1.87 -3.70
C VAL A 85 11.32 -3.08 -4.43
N ASN A 86 12.30 -3.76 -3.83
CA ASN A 86 12.92 -4.94 -4.41
C ASN A 86 11.91 -6.09 -4.57
N LEU A 87 11.04 -6.32 -3.59
CA LEU A 87 9.95 -7.30 -3.71
C LEU A 87 9.03 -6.98 -4.90
N LEU A 88 8.65 -5.72 -5.08
CA LEU A 88 7.80 -5.29 -6.19
C LEU A 88 8.51 -5.42 -7.55
N LYS A 89 9.79 -5.07 -7.64
CA LYS A 89 10.63 -5.30 -8.83
C LYS A 89 10.68 -6.77 -9.19
N SER A 90 11.01 -7.64 -8.22
CA SER A 90 11.05 -9.09 -8.43
C SER A 90 9.70 -9.67 -8.88
N PHE A 91 8.57 -9.11 -8.42
CA PHE A 91 7.25 -9.52 -8.92
C PHE A 91 7.07 -9.20 -10.40
N TYR A 92 7.42 -7.99 -10.86
CA TYR A 92 7.28 -7.61 -12.27
C TYR A 92 8.32 -8.28 -13.18
N GLU A 93 9.52 -8.58 -12.67
CA GLU A 93 10.56 -9.31 -13.40
C GLU A 93 10.16 -10.73 -13.75
N ARG A 94 9.39 -11.41 -12.89
CA ARG A 94 8.83 -12.75 -13.16
C ARG A 94 7.87 -12.75 -14.34
N GLN A 95 7.31 -11.60 -14.69
CA GLN A 95 6.25 -11.42 -15.69
C GLN A 95 5.00 -12.29 -15.39
N ASN A 96 3.94 -12.12 -16.20
CA ASN A 96 2.77 -12.97 -16.10
C ASN A 96 2.94 -14.19 -17.04
N PRO A 97 3.08 -15.43 -16.53
CA PRO A 97 3.24 -16.62 -17.37
C PRO A 97 2.01 -16.88 -18.25
N PHE A 98 0.84 -16.41 -17.84
CA PHE A 98 -0.41 -16.53 -18.57
C PHE A 98 -0.67 -15.38 -19.56
N ALA A 99 0.26 -14.43 -19.70
CA ALA A 99 0.13 -13.42 -20.74
C ALA A 99 0.19 -14.08 -22.13
N PRO A 100 -0.74 -13.77 -23.06
CA PRO A 100 -0.66 -14.19 -24.45
C PRO A 100 0.69 -13.80 -25.05
N GLU A 101 1.24 -14.62 -25.94
CA GLU A 101 2.58 -14.40 -26.50
C GLU A 101 2.77 -13.01 -27.10
N GLU A 102 1.75 -12.51 -27.80
CA GLU A 102 1.70 -11.16 -28.38
C GLU A 102 1.89 -10.03 -27.35
N LYS A 103 1.53 -10.27 -26.08
CA LYS A 103 1.60 -9.30 -24.98
C LYS A 103 2.75 -9.58 -24.00
N ARG A 104 3.51 -10.67 -24.19
CA ARG A 104 4.68 -10.95 -23.35
C ARG A 104 5.75 -9.91 -23.64
N LYS A 105 6.31 -9.31 -22.59
CA LYS A 105 7.36 -8.32 -22.74
C LYS A 105 8.63 -9.02 -23.22
N VAL A 106 9.03 -8.74 -24.47
CA VAL A 106 10.35 -9.13 -24.96
C VAL A 106 11.38 -8.39 -24.11
N LYS A 107 12.23 -9.12 -23.37
CA LYS A 107 13.37 -8.51 -22.69
C LYS A 107 14.24 -7.87 -23.77
N ARG A 108 14.26 -6.54 -23.87
CA ARG A 108 15.32 -5.83 -24.59
C ARG A 108 16.63 -6.25 -23.91
N LYS A 109 17.54 -6.90 -24.65
CA LYS A 109 18.90 -7.09 -24.16
C LYS A 109 19.43 -5.69 -23.84
N SER A 110 19.73 -5.43 -22.58
CA SER A 110 20.57 -4.28 -22.22
C SER A 110 21.89 -4.52 -22.95
N PHE A 111 22.20 -3.68 -23.94
CA PHE A 111 23.57 -3.57 -24.41
C PHE A 111 24.38 -3.15 -23.18
N VAL A 112 25.22 -4.06 -22.70
CA VAL A 112 26.29 -3.73 -21.77
C VAL A 112 27.37 -3.16 -22.66
N ASP A 113 27.57 -1.85 -22.58
CA ASP A 113 28.65 -1.16 -23.29
C ASP A 113 30.01 -1.72 -22.81
N VAL A 114 30.86 -2.05 -23.78
CA VAL A 114 32.25 -2.52 -23.65
C VAL A 114 33.15 -1.37 -23.25
#